data_AF-A0A972C962-F1
#
_entry.id   AF-A0A972C962-F1
#
_cell.length_a   1.000
_cell.length_b   1.000
_cell.length_c   1.000
_cell.angle_alpha   90.00
_cell.angle_beta   90.00
_cell.angle_gamma   90.00
#
_symmetry.space_group_name_H-M   'P 1'
#
loop_
_entity.id
_entity.type
_entity.pdbx_description
1 polymer ?
#
loop_
_entity_poly.entity_id
_entity_poly.type
_entity_poly.pdbx_seq_one_letter_code
_entity_poly.pdbx_strand_id
1 'polypeptide(L)'
;MFDPKDYAYQIEVTLQAIFKCRKFELGGIADANFIEKHPFIAIAFALGNYYNKADPSFKEKIEEFLNVFYLDMGKSMAEIGEERTKKLVEDFKEIIATI
;
A
#
# COMPACT_ATOMS: atom_id res chain seq x y z
N MET A 1 -0.79 -20.34 -7.97
CA MET A 1 -2.21 -20.01 -7.70
C MET A 1 -2.18 -18.68 -7.00
N PHE A 2 -2.95 -17.70 -7.47
CA PHE A 2 -3.00 -16.39 -6.84
C PHE A 2 -3.40 -16.52 -5.37
N ASP A 3 -2.52 -16.09 -4.47
CA ASP A 3 -2.84 -15.95 -3.04
C ASP A 3 -2.74 -14.46 -2.64
N PRO A 4 -3.87 -13.75 -2.56
CA PRO A 4 -3.93 -12.36 -2.10
C PRO A 4 -3.23 -12.13 -0.76
N LYS A 5 -3.20 -13.15 0.11
CA LYS A 5 -2.67 -13.02 1.46
C LYS A 5 -1.15 -12.85 1.49
N ASP A 6 -0.44 -13.47 0.55
CA ASP A 6 1.01 -13.32 0.40
C ASP A 6 1.39 -11.89 0.02
N TYR A 7 0.60 -11.26 -0.86
CA TYR A 7 0.79 -9.86 -1.24
C TYR A 7 0.41 -8.91 -0.09
N ALA A 8 -0.69 -9.18 0.61
CA ALA A 8 -1.10 -8.40 1.77
C ALA A 8 -0.06 -8.43 2.89
N TYR A 9 0.56 -9.59 3.14
CA TYR A 9 1.62 -9.74 4.13
C TYR A 9 2.87 -8.92 3.78
N GLN A 10 3.24 -8.83 2.49
CA GLN A 10 4.37 -8.00 2.07
C GLN A 10 4.13 -6.51 2.36
N ILE A 11 2.91 -6.02 2.14
CA ILE A 11 2.51 -4.66 2.50
C ILE A 11 2.50 -4.50 4.02
N GLU A 12 1.98 -5.47 4.79
CA GLU A 12 1.97 -5.45 6.26
C GLU A 12 3.37 -5.20 6.84
N VAL A 13 4.36 -6.00 6.40
CA VAL A 13 5.75 -5.88 6.87
C VAL A 13 6.30 -4.48 6.57
N THR A 14 5.97 -3.93 5.40
CA THR A 14 6.41 -2.59 4.98
C THR A 14 5.77 -1.50 5.84
N LEU A 15 4.45 -1.58 6.07
CA LEU A 15 3.71 -0.62 6.90
C LEU A 15 4.17 -0.66 8.36
N GLN A 16 4.39 -1.85 8.92
CA GLN A 16 4.91 -2.00 10.29
C GLN A 16 6.29 -1.37 10.43
N ALA A 17 7.16 -1.49 9.42
CA ALA A 17 8.46 -0.82 9.41
C ALA A 17 8.34 0.71 9.34
N ILE A 18 7.47 1.23 8.47
CA ILE A 18 7.21 2.68 8.31
C ILE A 18 6.70 3.29 9.60
N PHE A 19 5.67 2.69 10.19
CA PHE A 19 4.97 3.24 11.35
C PHE A 19 5.56 2.79 12.69
N LYS A 20 6.54 1.87 12.68
CA LYS A 20 7.11 1.23 13.87
C LYS A 20 6.02 0.64 14.76
N CYS A 21 5.03 0.00 14.15
CA CYS A 21 3.86 -0.55 14.83
C CYS A 21 3.81 -2.07 14.74
N ARG A 22 2.98 -2.67 15.59
CA ARG A 22 2.67 -4.10 15.64
C ARG A 22 1.26 -4.37 15.12
N LYS A 23 0.94 -5.65 14.98
CA LYS A 23 -0.42 -6.10 14.64
C LYS A 23 -1.47 -5.50 15.60
N PHE A 24 -2.58 -5.01 15.03
CA PHE A 24 -3.69 -4.30 15.69
C PHE A 24 -3.41 -2.89 16.20
N GLU A 25 -2.16 -2.42 16.22
CA GLU A 25 -1.87 -1.01 16.47
C GLU A 25 -2.28 -0.16 15.26
N LEU A 26 -2.29 1.18 15.42
CA LEU A 26 -2.65 2.11 14.35
C LEU A 26 -4.05 1.82 13.75
N GLY A 27 -4.97 1.31 14.58
CA GLY A 27 -6.32 0.93 14.16
C GLY A 27 -6.38 -0.34 13.30
N GLY A 28 -5.30 -1.13 13.24
CA GLY A 28 -5.23 -2.34 12.42
C GLY A 28 -4.96 -2.08 10.93
N ILE A 29 -4.54 -0.87 10.54
CA ILE A 29 -4.22 -0.53 9.15
C ILE A 29 -3.09 -1.40 8.57
N ALA A 30 -2.17 -1.84 9.44
CA ALA A 30 -1.04 -2.72 9.12
C ALA A 30 -1.32 -4.20 9.50
N ASP A 31 -2.55 -4.67 9.29
CA ASP A 31 -2.92 -6.10 9.39
C ASP A 31 -3.20 -6.63 7.98
N ALA A 32 -2.54 -7.74 7.59
CA ALA A 32 -2.75 -8.37 6.30
C ALA A 32 -4.22 -8.66 5.97
N ASN A 33 -5.07 -8.99 6.95
CA ASN A 33 -6.50 -9.23 6.67
C ASN A 33 -7.26 -7.95 6.31
N PHE A 34 -6.83 -6.79 6.85
CA PHE A 34 -7.37 -5.50 6.45
C PHE A 34 -6.83 -5.11 5.08
N ILE A 35 -5.51 -5.25 4.89
CA ILE A 35 -4.81 -4.91 3.64
C ILE A 35 -5.34 -5.73 2.46
N GLU A 36 -5.60 -7.03 2.64
CA GLU A 36 -6.15 -7.90 1.61
C GLU A 36 -7.51 -7.37 1.08
N LYS A 37 -8.33 -6.82 1.99
CA LYS A 37 -9.66 -6.25 1.66
C LYS A 37 -9.60 -4.82 1.16
N HIS A 38 -8.59 -4.05 1.60
CA HIS A 38 -8.49 -2.61 1.36
C HIS A 38 -7.04 -2.18 1.04
N PRO A 39 -6.39 -2.75 0.02
CA PRO A 39 -4.96 -2.55 -0.24
C PRO A 39 -4.63 -1.10 -0.57
N PHE A 40 -5.47 -0.44 -1.38
CA PHE A 40 -5.31 0.97 -1.73
C PHE A 40 -5.32 1.88 -0.50
N ILE A 41 -6.26 1.66 0.43
CA ILE A 41 -6.41 2.51 1.63
C ILE A 41 -5.18 2.40 2.52
N ALA A 42 -4.70 1.18 2.75
CA ALA A 42 -3.52 0.96 3.58
C ALA A 42 -2.26 1.61 2.98
N ILE A 43 -2.04 1.47 1.67
CA ILE A 43 -0.90 2.10 0.98
C ILE A 43 -1.04 3.63 0.94
N ALA A 44 -2.22 4.16 0.58
CA ALA A 44 -2.45 5.60 0.53
C ALA A 44 -2.25 6.25 1.91
N PHE A 45 -2.61 5.55 3.00
CA PHE A 45 -2.32 5.98 4.36
C PHE A 45 -0.80 6.08 4.62
N ALA A 46 -0.03 5.08 4.19
CA ALA A 46 1.43 5.09 4.29
C ALA A 46 2.07 6.23 3.47
N LEU A 47 1.65 6.42 2.22
CA LEU A 47 2.18 7.49 1.36
C LEU A 47 1.78 8.89 1.88
N GLY A 48 0.55 9.04 2.35
CA GLY A 48 0.04 10.28 2.95
C GLY A 48 0.86 10.76 4.16
N ASN A 49 1.41 9.82 4.96
CA ASN A 49 2.32 10.13 6.07
C ASN A 49 3.59 10.89 5.63
N TYR A 50 4.03 10.68 4.39
CA TYR A 50 5.21 11.37 3.84
C TYR A 50 4.85 12.63 3.04
N TYR A 51 3.62 12.77 2.57
CA TYR A 51 3.22 13.77 1.59
C TYR A 51 3.62 15.22 1.96
N ASN A 52 3.39 15.63 3.21
CA ASN A 52 3.71 16.99 3.66
C ASN A 52 5.22 17.27 3.81
N LYS A 53 6.04 16.22 3.90
CA LYS A 53 7.50 16.31 4.06
C LYS A 53 8.25 15.99 2.76
N ALA A 54 7.56 15.47 1.76
CA ALA A 54 8.11 15.10 0.46
C ALA A 54 8.54 16.34 -0.34
N ASP A 55 9.69 16.22 -1.01
CA ASP A 55 10.08 17.17 -2.05
C ASP A 55 9.16 17.07 -3.29
N PRO A 56 9.21 18.02 -4.23
CA PRO A 56 8.33 18.00 -5.40
C PRO A 56 8.40 16.72 -6.24
N SER A 57 9.60 16.14 -6.40
CA SER A 57 9.79 14.92 -7.20
C SER A 57 9.19 13.70 -6.53
N PHE A 58 9.28 13.62 -5.20
CA PHE A 58 8.67 12.53 -4.45
C PHE A 58 7.15 12.67 -4.35
N LYS A 59 6.63 13.90 -4.24
CA LYS A 59 5.19 14.16 -4.34
C LYS A 59 4.62 13.69 -5.68
N GLU A 60 5.32 13.95 -6.79
CA GLU A 60 4.89 13.52 -8.12
C GLU A 60 4.73 12.00 -8.19
N LYS A 61 5.68 11.22 -7.63
CA LYS A 61 5.57 9.76 -7.56
C LYS A 61 4.38 9.27 -6.73
N ILE A 62 4.10 9.94 -5.60
CA ILE A 62 2.92 9.62 -4.78
C ILE A 62 1.65 9.89 -5.59
N GLU A 63 1.55 11.04 -6.26
CA GLU A 63 0.39 11.40 -7.09
C GLU A 63 0.22 10.45 -8.27
N GLU A 64 1.29 10.06 -8.94
CA GLU A 64 1.26 9.08 -10.03
C GLU A 64 0.68 7.74 -9.55
N PHE A 65 1.18 7.20 -8.44
CA PHE A 65 0.65 5.98 -7.83
C PHE A 65 -0.84 6.11 -7.50
N LEU A 66 -1.23 7.19 -6.81
CA LEU A 66 -2.61 7.40 -6.40
C LEU A 66 -3.54 7.47 -7.60
N ASN A 67 -3.14 8.15 -8.68
CA ASN A 67 -3.92 8.24 -9.91
C ASN A 67 -4.06 6.89 -10.63
N VAL A 68 -2.98 6.10 -10.70
CA VAL A 68 -2.99 4.78 -11.37
C VAL A 68 -3.94 3.79 -10.67
N PHE A 69 -4.00 3.83 -9.34
CA PHE A 69 -4.79 2.88 -8.53
C PHE A 69 -6.08 3.47 -7.95
N TYR A 70 -6.42 4.73 -8.26
CA TYR A 70 -7.61 5.40 -7.72
C TYR A 70 -8.90 4.61 -7.96
N LEU A 71 -9.05 4.01 -9.15
CA LEU A 71 -10.22 3.21 -9.52
C LEU A 71 -10.29 1.84 -8.81
N ASP A 72 -9.24 1.46 -8.09
CA ASP A 72 -9.21 0.24 -7.26
C ASP A 72 -9.51 0.54 -5.79
N MET A 73 -9.72 1.81 -5.45
CA MET A 73 -10.21 2.20 -4.14
C MET A 73 -11.52 1.47 -3.81
N GLY A 74 -11.54 0.83 -2.63
CA GLY A 74 -12.68 0.05 -2.15
C GLY A 74 -12.72 -1.40 -2.61
N LYS A 75 -11.87 -1.81 -3.56
CA LYS A 75 -11.75 -3.21 -3.99
C LYS A 75 -10.73 -3.96 -3.13
N SER A 76 -11.00 -5.23 -2.87
CA SER A 76 -10.03 -6.19 -2.35
C SER A 76 -9.01 -6.61 -3.40
N MET A 77 -7.89 -7.19 -2.98
CA MET A 77 -6.88 -7.76 -3.87
C MET A 77 -7.46 -8.84 -4.79
N ALA A 78 -8.41 -9.64 -4.30
CA ALA A 78 -9.11 -10.64 -5.10
C ALA A 78 -9.92 -10.00 -6.24
N GLU A 79 -10.61 -8.88 -5.98
CA GLU A 79 -11.39 -8.13 -6.98
C GLU A 79 -10.50 -7.35 -7.96
N ILE A 80 -9.32 -6.91 -7.52
CA ILE A 80 -8.32 -6.24 -8.37
C ILE A 80 -7.68 -7.23 -9.36
N GLY A 81 -7.50 -8.49 -8.95
CA GLY A 81 -6.86 -9.54 -9.74
C GLY A 81 -5.34 -9.62 -9.55
N GLU A 82 -4.76 -10.77 -9.90
CA GLU A 82 -3.36 -11.11 -9.60
C GLU A 82 -2.35 -10.12 -10.19
N GLU A 83 -2.37 -9.93 -11.51
CA GLU A 83 -1.40 -9.07 -12.20
C GLU A 83 -1.44 -7.62 -11.69
N ARG A 84 -2.65 -7.11 -11.43
CA ARG A 84 -2.83 -5.74 -10.97
C ARG A 84 -2.47 -5.58 -9.48
N THR A 85 -2.69 -6.61 -8.67
CA THR A 85 -2.23 -6.68 -7.27
C THR A 85 -0.70 -6.72 -7.22
N LYS A 86 -0.06 -7.53 -8.07
CA LYS A 86 1.39 -7.61 -8.18
C LYS A 86 1.98 -6.24 -8.52
N LYS A 87 1.44 -5.58 -9.55
CA LYS A 87 1.86 -4.22 -9.93
C LYS A 87 1.69 -3.22 -8.79
N LEU A 88 0.56 -3.24 -8.08
CA LEU A 88 0.30 -2.38 -6.92
C LEU A 88 1.36 -2.55 -5.83
N VAL A 89 1.78 -3.78 -5.55
CA VAL A 89 2.81 -4.06 -4.53
C VAL A 89 4.20 -3.66 -5.01
N GLU A 90 4.53 -3.89 -6.27
CA GLU A 90 5.81 -3.52 -6.88
C GLU A 90 5.98 -1.99 -6.90
N ASP A 91 5.01 -1.27 -7.48
CA ASP A 91 5.03 0.20 -7.55
C ASP A 91 5.12 0.82 -6.14
N PHE A 92 4.40 0.26 -5.15
CA PHE A 92 4.50 0.71 -3.77
C PHE A 92 5.90 0.54 -3.17
N LYS A 93 6.52 -0.63 -3.35
CA LYS A 93 7.87 -0.90 -2.85
C LYS A 93 8.91 0.01 -3.51
N GLU A 94 8.78 0.27 -4.80
CA GLU A 94 9.67 1.17 -5.52
C GLU A 94 9.60 2.59 -4.94
N ILE A 95 8.41 3.10 -4.67
CA ILE A 95 8.22 4.41 -4.04
C ILE A 95 8.88 4.46 -2.65
N ILE A 96 8.63 3.46 -1.80
CA ILE A 96 9.22 3.38 -0.47
C ILE A 96 10.74 3.25 -0.52
N ALA A 97 11.30 2.53 -1.49
CA ALA A 97 12.75 2.39 -1.65
C ALA A 97 13.46 3.70 -2.06
N THR A 98 12.70 4.72 -2.50
CA THR A 98 13.24 6.05 -2.81
C THR A 98 13.21 7.05 -1.65
N ILE A 99 12.69 6.64 -0.50
CA ILE A 99 12.67 7.41 0.76
C ILE A 99 13.96 7.14 1.55
#